data_AF-A0A7S4IZC5-F1
#
_entry.id   AF-A0A7S4IZC5-F1
#
_cell.length_a   1.000
_cell.length_b   1.000
_cell.length_c   1.000
_cell.angle_alpha   90.00
_cell.angle_beta   90.00
_cell.angle_gamma   90.00
#
_symmetry.space_group_name_H-M   'P 1'
#
loop_
_entity.id
_entity.type
_entity.pdbx_description
1 polymer ?
#
loop_
_entity_poly.entity_id
_entity_poly.type
_entity_poly.pdbx_seq_one_letter_code
_entity_poly.pdbx_strand_id
1 'polypeptide(L)'
;MATPLPSNFTILDAANEGNTIREIAVAANVAYLTPYYLVQRKENISKPKDVVVVTSTEFHQGADARSFLGLPTNTKTTLHPSQIPAGARVFVETSSHNRKVPIGSMVLLQTAAYASDAAPAPAAPAPTVVASNPAVTSADTSYPSPPKKRKLDGFIKAEESGDDDGNKLGSEVLRLRLDREGARSCSALQVSLIWNDIADLDLSCITPNGVTIYYGNKESECGGWLEVDMNVNKSTASTEPVENIFWASAPSGEYVFRVTNFNCHTNPESTVFIDPNRSVPYRLFLTRNGEKEIFDGSVKHKEVQVCFEFELEGDGALGSFVVMPPSDAKTTFQEACEANGVTYTQGNGFYALARKENISQNKVMLLQDIEKDTFTIGAEAVRKKLDWPLAAKQIRKGPKDLPRGFRLFVQSTSHNRLIPPGTHTLMKVSVKEALKHRAAHNTQFARETHTMGKQDT
;
A
#
# COMPACT_ATOMS: atom_id res chain seq x y z
N MET A 1 -11.32 -34.65 16.76
CA MET A 1 -11.61 -33.91 15.52
C MET A 1 -10.62 -32.76 15.48
N ALA A 2 -9.77 -32.69 14.47
CA ALA A 2 -8.79 -31.59 14.36
C ALA A 2 -9.57 -30.30 14.09
N THR A 3 -9.38 -29.25 14.88
CA THR A 3 -9.80 -27.92 14.45
C THR A 3 -8.83 -27.51 13.35
N PRO A 4 -9.25 -27.43 12.08
CA PRO A 4 -8.35 -27.05 11.01
C PRO A 4 -7.91 -25.60 11.21
N LEU A 5 -6.69 -25.28 10.75
CA LEU A 5 -6.27 -23.89 10.59
C LEU A 5 -7.40 -23.15 9.83
N PRO A 6 -7.91 -22.01 10.34
CA PRO A 6 -9.02 -21.33 9.68
C PRO A 6 -8.65 -20.99 8.23
N SER A 7 -9.64 -21.01 7.33
CA SER A 7 -9.43 -20.84 5.88
C SER A 7 -8.79 -19.51 5.48
N ASN A 8 -8.90 -18.51 6.35
CA ASN A 8 -8.29 -17.19 6.19
C ASN A 8 -6.85 -17.11 6.74
N PHE A 9 -6.25 -18.23 7.10
CA PHE A 9 -4.86 -18.32 7.53
C PHE A 9 -4.09 -19.31 6.68
N THR A 10 -2.84 -18.98 6.37
CA THR A 10 -1.93 -19.84 5.61
C THR A 10 -0.57 -19.86 6.28
N ILE A 11 -0.04 -21.06 6.55
CA ILE A 11 1.33 -21.25 7.06
C ILE A 11 2.24 -21.57 5.88
N LEU A 12 3.37 -20.86 5.78
CA LEU A 12 4.40 -21.08 4.78
C LEU A 12 5.76 -21.28 5.43
N ASP A 13 6.58 -22.15 4.83
CA ASP A 13 7.93 -22.43 5.28
C ASP A 13 8.95 -21.44 4.69
N ALA A 14 9.91 -21.02 5.52
CA ALA A 14 11.04 -20.21 5.09
C ALA A 14 12.13 -21.12 4.50
N ALA A 15 12.19 -21.19 3.17
CA ALA A 15 13.08 -22.13 2.46
C ALA A 15 14.53 -21.64 2.25
N ASN A 16 14.83 -20.33 2.29
CA ASN A 16 16.17 -19.79 2.02
C ASN A 16 16.62 -18.74 3.05
N GLU A 17 17.94 -18.55 3.17
CA GLU A 17 18.56 -17.59 4.10
C GLU A 17 18.27 -16.16 3.66
N GLY A 18 17.79 -15.34 4.58
CA GLY A 18 17.49 -13.94 4.30
C GLY A 18 16.12 -13.68 3.68
N ASN A 19 15.30 -14.72 3.46
CA ASN A 19 13.92 -14.59 3.04
C ASN A 19 13.16 -13.66 4.00
N THR A 20 12.56 -12.63 3.43
CA THR A 20 11.58 -11.80 4.12
C THR A 20 10.20 -12.44 4.07
N ILE A 21 9.32 -12.06 5.00
CA ILE A 21 7.92 -12.51 4.97
C ILE A 21 7.28 -12.20 3.61
N ARG A 22 7.56 -11.03 3.05
CA ARG A 22 7.11 -10.63 1.70
C ARG A 22 7.60 -11.57 0.61
N GLU A 23 8.89 -11.91 0.58
CA GLU A 23 9.46 -12.82 -0.42
C GLU A 23 8.86 -14.22 -0.33
N ILE A 24 8.62 -14.72 0.89
CA ILE A 24 7.98 -16.02 1.11
C ILE A 24 6.55 -16.02 0.60
N ALA A 25 5.79 -14.97 0.90
CA ALA A 25 4.42 -14.81 0.44
C ALA A 25 4.32 -14.67 -1.08
N VAL A 26 5.21 -13.89 -1.70
CA VAL A 26 5.29 -13.73 -3.16
C VAL A 26 5.67 -15.06 -3.83
N ALA A 27 6.66 -15.78 -3.31
CA ALA A 27 7.07 -17.07 -3.87
C ALA A 27 5.95 -18.12 -3.79
N ALA A 28 5.07 -18.02 -2.79
CA ALA A 28 3.91 -18.90 -2.63
C ALA A 28 2.62 -18.35 -3.29
N ASN A 29 2.67 -17.17 -3.92
CA ASN A 29 1.52 -16.46 -4.47
C ASN A 29 0.36 -16.26 -3.46
N VAL A 30 0.71 -15.91 -2.21
CA VAL A 30 -0.26 -15.67 -1.12
C VAL A 30 -0.32 -14.18 -0.82
N ALA A 31 -1.43 -13.53 -1.13
CA ALA A 31 -1.74 -12.19 -0.66
C ALA A 31 -2.21 -12.26 0.81
N TYR A 32 -1.78 -11.31 1.64
CA TYR A 32 -2.08 -11.32 3.08
C TYR A 32 -2.30 -9.91 3.62
N LEU A 33 -3.17 -9.81 4.63
CA LEU A 33 -3.44 -8.59 5.38
C LEU A 33 -2.45 -8.45 6.54
N THR A 34 -2.35 -9.51 7.35
CA THR A 34 -1.58 -9.48 8.61
C THR A 34 -0.53 -10.58 8.61
N PRO A 35 0.77 -10.24 8.66
CA PRO A 35 1.83 -11.23 8.76
C PRO A 35 2.20 -11.54 10.21
N TYR A 36 2.47 -12.81 10.46
CA TYR A 36 2.99 -13.32 11.72
C TYR A 36 4.23 -14.17 11.45
N TYR A 37 5.17 -14.19 12.41
CA TYR A 37 6.38 -15.02 12.32
C TYR A 37 6.48 -15.94 13.54
N LEU A 38 7.02 -17.14 13.33
CA LEU A 38 7.19 -18.15 14.38
C LEU A 38 8.15 -17.67 15.47
N VAL A 39 7.77 -17.82 16.72
CA VAL A 39 8.61 -17.52 17.89
C VAL A 39 9.62 -18.64 18.09
N GLN A 40 10.89 -18.35 17.78
CA GLN A 40 12.00 -19.30 17.96
C GLN A 40 13.03 -18.86 19.01
N ARG A 41 12.92 -17.61 19.50
CA ARG A 41 13.77 -17.01 20.53
C ARG A 41 12.92 -16.17 21.47
N LYS A 42 13.53 -15.67 22.55
CA LYS A 42 12.87 -14.73 23.47
C LYS A 42 12.33 -13.53 22.68
N GLU A 43 11.01 -13.31 22.73
CA GLU A 43 10.34 -12.23 22.01
C GLU A 43 9.58 -11.28 22.93
N ASN A 44 9.72 -9.98 22.65
CA ASN A 44 9.00 -8.93 23.39
C ASN A 44 7.71 -8.59 22.66
N ILE A 45 6.58 -8.94 23.26
CA ILE A 45 5.25 -8.74 22.68
C ILE A 45 4.68 -7.45 23.26
N SER A 46 4.64 -6.40 22.43
CA SER A 46 4.04 -5.12 22.79
C SER A 46 2.50 -5.23 22.86
N LYS A 47 1.87 -4.31 23.61
CA LYS A 47 0.40 -4.29 23.82
C LYS A 47 -0.45 -4.43 22.54
N PRO A 48 -0.14 -3.77 21.39
CA PRO A 48 -0.98 -3.88 20.20
C PRO A 48 -0.75 -5.14 19.36
N LYS A 49 0.29 -5.94 19.66
CA LYS A 49 0.61 -7.10 18.81
C LYS A 49 -0.26 -8.29 19.15
N ASP A 50 -0.84 -8.84 18.11
CA ASP A 50 -1.59 -10.07 18.13
C ASP A 50 -0.66 -11.30 18.23
N VAL A 51 -1.19 -12.38 18.80
CA VAL A 51 -0.50 -13.66 19.03
C VAL A 51 -1.42 -14.77 18.54
N VAL A 52 -0.86 -15.73 17.81
CA VAL A 52 -1.59 -16.91 17.34
C VAL A 52 -0.89 -18.17 17.85
N VAL A 53 -1.67 -19.10 18.39
CA VAL A 53 -1.21 -20.45 18.77
C VAL A 53 -1.90 -21.47 17.88
N VAL A 54 -1.10 -22.34 17.28
CA VAL A 54 -1.58 -23.44 16.45
C VAL A 54 -1.03 -24.75 17.02
N THR A 55 -1.92 -25.68 17.38
CA THR A 55 -1.55 -27.05 17.77
C THR A 55 -2.06 -28.05 16.74
N SER A 56 -1.92 -29.36 16.97
CA SER A 56 -2.49 -30.38 16.09
C SER A 56 -4.02 -30.43 16.13
N THR A 57 -4.66 -29.81 17.15
CA THR A 57 -6.11 -29.90 17.36
C THR A 57 -6.79 -28.56 17.61
N GLU A 58 -6.05 -27.49 17.87
CA GLU A 58 -6.59 -26.20 18.32
C GLU A 58 -5.94 -25.02 17.59
N PHE A 59 -6.72 -23.95 17.44
CA PHE A 59 -6.29 -22.65 16.96
C PHE A 59 -6.77 -21.58 17.94
N HIS A 60 -5.86 -20.74 18.43
CA HIS A 60 -6.16 -19.62 19.33
C HIS A 60 -5.56 -18.33 18.76
N GLN A 61 -6.27 -17.21 18.85
CA GLN A 61 -5.80 -15.89 18.40
C GLN A 61 -6.05 -14.83 19.49
N GLY A 62 -5.26 -13.77 19.53
CA GLY A 62 -5.51 -12.61 20.39
C GLY A 62 -5.49 -12.91 21.88
N ALA A 63 -6.57 -12.53 22.56
CA ALA A 63 -6.71 -12.71 24.00
C ALA A 63 -6.74 -14.21 24.39
N ASP A 64 -7.31 -15.05 23.55
CA ASP A 64 -7.42 -16.50 23.79
C ASP A 64 -6.05 -17.16 23.67
N ALA A 65 -5.27 -16.78 22.65
CA ALA A 65 -3.88 -17.23 22.50
C ALA A 65 -3.00 -16.84 23.70
N ARG A 66 -3.17 -15.61 24.21
CA ARG A 66 -2.45 -15.15 25.41
C ARG A 66 -2.85 -15.95 26.64
N SER A 67 -4.14 -16.20 26.82
CA SER A 67 -4.65 -16.99 27.94
C SER A 67 -4.15 -18.44 27.89
N PHE A 68 -4.12 -19.04 26.70
CA PHE A 68 -3.55 -20.38 26.47
C PHE A 68 -2.07 -20.48 26.87
N LEU A 69 -1.29 -19.43 26.62
CA LEU A 69 0.13 -19.36 26.97
C LEU A 69 0.39 -18.89 28.42
N GLY A 70 -0.66 -18.63 29.21
CA GLY A 70 -0.55 -18.04 30.55
C GLY A 70 0.04 -16.61 30.54
N LEU A 71 -0.09 -15.90 29.42
CA LEU A 71 0.39 -14.52 29.27
C LEU A 71 -0.69 -13.52 29.68
N PRO A 72 -0.31 -12.38 30.27
CA PRO A 72 -1.28 -11.34 30.61
C PRO A 72 -1.92 -10.75 29.34
N THR A 73 -3.25 -10.61 29.39
CA THR A 73 -4.04 -9.91 28.39
C THR A 73 -3.88 -8.39 28.65
N ASN A 74 -3.56 -7.60 27.61
CA ASN A 74 -3.43 -6.13 27.66
C ASN A 74 -2.16 -5.49 28.27
N THR A 75 -1.08 -6.24 28.53
CA THR A 75 0.21 -5.66 28.92
C THR A 75 1.36 -6.13 28.02
N LYS A 76 2.44 -5.33 28.00
CA LYS A 76 3.69 -5.74 27.36
C LYS A 76 4.22 -6.95 28.13
N THR A 77 4.44 -8.04 27.42
CA THR A 77 4.96 -9.28 28.00
C THR A 77 6.14 -9.80 27.19
N THR A 78 6.88 -10.72 27.79
CA THR A 78 7.96 -11.43 27.12
C THR A 78 7.61 -12.90 27.05
N LEU A 79 7.72 -13.48 25.86
CA LEU A 79 7.53 -14.91 25.66
C LEU A 79 8.89 -15.56 25.42
N HIS A 80 9.24 -16.53 26.25
CA HIS A 80 10.40 -17.39 26.07
C HIS A 80 9.98 -18.69 25.38
N PRO A 81 10.77 -19.26 24.44
CA PRO A 81 10.41 -20.51 23.76
C PRO A 81 10.15 -21.69 24.72
N SER A 82 10.80 -21.70 25.89
CA SER A 82 10.57 -22.75 26.92
C SER A 82 9.18 -22.70 27.56
N GLN A 83 8.43 -21.61 27.36
CA GLN A 83 7.04 -21.46 27.85
C GLN A 83 6.02 -21.93 26.80
N ILE A 84 6.47 -22.27 25.59
CA ILE A 84 5.60 -22.78 24.53
C ILE A 84 5.33 -24.27 24.81
N PRO A 85 4.05 -24.68 24.95
CA PRO A 85 3.71 -26.09 25.18
C PRO A 85 4.24 -27.00 24.07
N ALA A 86 4.63 -28.22 24.43
CA ALA A 86 5.11 -29.20 23.46
C ALA A 86 4.04 -29.48 22.38
N GLY A 87 4.42 -29.38 21.11
CA GLY A 87 3.51 -29.55 19.98
C GLY A 87 2.73 -28.29 19.57
N ALA A 88 2.89 -27.17 20.28
CA ALA A 88 2.32 -25.88 19.89
C ALA A 88 3.31 -25.06 19.06
N ARG A 89 2.79 -24.39 18.02
CA ARG A 89 3.50 -23.36 17.25
C ARG A 89 2.91 -22.00 17.60
N VAL A 90 3.76 -21.07 18.06
CA VAL A 90 3.33 -19.72 18.43
C VAL A 90 3.86 -18.72 17.44
N PHE A 91 2.97 -17.92 16.88
CA PHE A 91 3.27 -16.86 15.93
C PHE A 91 2.95 -15.50 16.56
N VAL A 92 3.79 -14.50 16.29
CA VAL A 92 3.57 -13.14 16.77
C VAL A 92 3.46 -12.21 15.57
N GLU A 93 2.49 -11.30 15.65
CA GLU A 93 2.25 -10.30 14.61
C GLU A 93 3.46 -9.39 14.39
N THR A 94 3.67 -8.97 13.14
CA THR A 94 4.63 -7.92 12.81
C THR A 94 4.06 -6.92 11.82
N SER A 95 4.37 -5.64 12.02
CA SER A 95 4.09 -4.58 11.03
C SER A 95 5.16 -4.47 9.94
N SER A 96 6.12 -5.39 9.90
CA SER A 96 7.28 -5.33 9.01
C SER A 96 7.24 -6.50 8.04
N HIS A 97 6.81 -6.22 6.82
CA HIS A 97 6.67 -7.20 5.75
C HIS A 97 8.04 -7.66 5.23
N ASN A 98 9.06 -6.81 5.37
CA ASN A 98 10.46 -7.12 5.05
C ASN A 98 11.22 -7.77 6.22
N ARG A 99 10.51 -8.24 7.26
CA ARG A 99 11.16 -8.95 8.37
C ARG A 99 11.79 -10.23 7.84
N LYS A 100 13.11 -10.34 7.97
CA LYS A 100 13.84 -11.58 7.67
C LYS A 100 13.49 -12.65 8.69
N VAL A 101 13.20 -13.85 8.21
CA VAL A 101 12.97 -15.04 9.05
C VAL A 101 14.08 -16.07 8.82
N PRO A 102 14.50 -16.83 9.85
CA PRO A 102 15.52 -17.86 9.70
C PRO A 102 15.11 -18.99 8.74
N ILE A 103 16.07 -19.66 8.10
CA ILE A 103 15.83 -20.90 7.34
C ILE A 103 15.16 -21.94 8.23
N GLY A 104 14.17 -22.66 7.69
CA GLY A 104 13.44 -23.70 8.40
C GLY A 104 12.47 -23.16 9.45
N SER A 105 12.29 -21.84 9.51
CA SER A 105 11.21 -21.19 10.26
C SER A 105 9.90 -21.20 9.46
N MET A 106 8.83 -20.71 10.09
CA MET A 106 7.51 -20.59 9.48
C MET A 106 6.98 -19.16 9.60
N VAL A 107 6.21 -18.76 8.61
CA VAL A 107 5.36 -17.56 8.66
C VAL A 107 3.91 -17.99 8.64
N LEU A 108 3.07 -17.24 9.35
CA LEU A 108 1.62 -17.40 9.31
C LEU A 108 1.07 -16.10 8.70
N LEU A 109 0.26 -16.24 7.67
CA LEU A 109 -0.31 -15.15 6.91
C LEU A 109 -1.82 -15.16 7.09
N GLN A 110 -2.37 -14.10 7.66
CA GLN A 110 -3.81 -13.89 7.69
C GLN A 110 -4.24 -13.19 6.41
N THR A 111 -5.16 -13.81 5.68
CA THR A 111 -5.80 -13.29 4.49
C THR A 111 -7.17 -12.72 4.85
N ALA A 112 -7.80 -11.98 3.93
CA ALA A 112 -9.17 -11.56 4.13
C ALA A 112 -10.07 -12.80 4.24
N ALA A 113 -10.80 -12.94 5.36
CA ALA A 113 -11.74 -14.04 5.51
C ALA A 113 -12.87 -13.91 4.49
N TYR A 114 -13.15 -14.98 3.75
CA TYR A 114 -14.44 -15.13 3.09
C TYR A 114 -15.52 -15.22 4.17
N ALA A 115 -16.37 -14.21 4.27
CA ALA A 115 -17.56 -14.29 5.11
C ALA A 115 -18.60 -15.20 4.44
N SER A 116 -18.44 -16.51 4.60
CA SER A 116 -19.54 -17.47 4.42
C SER A 116 -20.12 -17.79 5.80
N ASP A 117 -21.03 -16.95 6.28
CA ASP A 117 -22.16 -17.28 7.17
C ASP A 117 -22.64 -16.02 7.89
N ALA A 118 -23.78 -15.50 7.44
CA ALA A 118 -24.65 -14.66 8.25
C ALA A 118 -26.07 -15.22 8.14
N ALA A 119 -26.66 -15.53 9.30
CA ALA A 119 -27.95 -16.19 9.52
C ALA A 119 -29.14 -15.44 8.89
N PRO A 120 -30.29 -16.12 8.64
CA PRO A 120 -31.33 -15.65 7.75
C PRO A 120 -32.33 -14.71 8.42
N ALA A 121 -32.79 -13.70 7.67
CA ALA A 121 -33.96 -12.87 8.01
C ALA A 121 -35.28 -13.62 7.68
N PRO A 122 -36.40 -13.34 8.38
CA PRO A 122 -37.56 -14.23 8.49
C PRO A 122 -38.48 -14.23 7.26
N ALA A 123 -39.18 -15.35 7.08
CA ALA A 123 -39.99 -15.70 5.92
C ALA A 123 -41.47 -15.26 5.99
N ALA A 124 -42.10 -15.06 4.82
CA ALA A 124 -43.46 -15.51 4.45
C ALA A 124 -43.80 -15.11 2.98
N PRO A 125 -44.78 -15.74 2.29
CA PRO A 125 -45.14 -17.17 2.22
C PRO A 125 -45.13 -17.72 0.76
N ALA A 126 -45.17 -19.05 0.63
CA ALA A 126 -45.19 -19.81 -0.63
C ALA A 126 -46.57 -19.81 -1.34
N PRO A 127 -46.61 -20.14 -2.65
CA PRO A 127 -46.96 -21.51 -3.10
C PRO A 127 -46.13 -21.93 -4.34
N THR A 128 -46.03 -23.16 -4.86
CA THR A 128 -46.28 -24.55 -4.47
C THR A 128 -45.59 -25.41 -5.56
N VAL A 129 -44.74 -26.37 -5.13
CA VAL A 129 -44.46 -27.73 -5.66
C VAL A 129 -44.62 -28.01 -7.17
N VAL A 130 -43.57 -28.55 -7.83
CA VAL A 130 -43.51 -29.95 -8.36
C VAL A 130 -42.04 -30.44 -8.41
N ALA A 131 -41.85 -31.69 -7.95
CA ALA A 131 -40.63 -32.51 -7.89
C ALA A 131 -40.00 -32.81 -9.28
N SER A 132 -38.81 -33.40 -9.46
CA SER A 132 -38.19 -34.55 -8.78
C SER A 132 -36.79 -34.87 -9.37
N ASN A 133 -35.80 -35.13 -8.49
CA ASN A 133 -34.76 -36.20 -8.48
C ASN A 133 -33.84 -36.55 -9.70
N PRO A 134 -32.71 -37.28 -9.51
CA PRO A 134 -31.72 -37.31 -8.41
C PRO A 134 -30.22 -37.50 -8.84
N ALA A 135 -29.32 -37.46 -7.84
CA ALA A 135 -28.03 -38.20 -7.65
C ALA A 135 -26.90 -38.08 -8.70
N VAL A 136 -25.78 -37.38 -8.42
CA VAL A 136 -24.57 -37.81 -7.65
C VAL A 136 -23.81 -38.98 -8.29
N THR A 137 -22.56 -38.73 -8.71
CA THR A 137 -21.39 -39.57 -8.35
C THR A 137 -20.10 -38.76 -8.46
N SER A 138 -19.16 -39.14 -7.60
CA SER A 138 -17.95 -38.48 -7.17
C SER A 138 -16.68 -38.91 -7.91
N ALA A 139 -15.64 -38.09 -7.74
CA ALA A 139 -14.20 -38.39 -7.79
C ALA A 139 -13.57 -38.53 -9.19
N ASP A 140 -12.56 -37.70 -9.49
CA ASP A 140 -11.19 -38.09 -9.18
C ASP A 140 -10.22 -36.89 -9.24
N THR A 141 -9.39 -36.78 -8.21
CA THR A 141 -8.33 -35.78 -8.07
C THR A 141 -7.00 -36.44 -8.37
N SER A 142 -6.39 -36.11 -9.50
CA SER A 142 -4.93 -36.16 -9.61
C SER A 142 -4.40 -35.05 -10.52
N TYR A 143 -3.57 -34.18 -9.94
CA TYR A 143 -2.73 -33.24 -10.67
C TYR A 143 -1.33 -33.85 -10.80
N PRO A 144 -0.73 -33.92 -12.00
CA PRO A 144 0.69 -34.16 -12.15
C PRO A 144 1.50 -32.90 -11.79
N SER A 145 2.68 -33.11 -11.22
CA SER A 145 3.62 -32.08 -10.76
C SER A 145 4.11 -31.13 -11.86
N PRO A 146 4.55 -29.91 -11.48
CA PRO A 146 4.89 -28.84 -12.42
C PRO A 146 6.26 -29.05 -13.10
N PRO A 147 6.46 -28.55 -14.35
CA PRO A 147 7.75 -28.63 -15.01
C PRO A 147 8.72 -27.58 -14.47
N LYS A 148 10.01 -27.93 -14.48
CA LYS A 148 11.12 -27.13 -13.97
C LYS A 148 11.42 -25.91 -14.85
N LYS A 149 11.81 -24.84 -14.15
CA LYS A 149 12.37 -23.55 -14.60
C LYS A 149 13.01 -23.58 -16.00
N ARG A 150 12.50 -22.75 -16.91
CA ARG A 150 13.23 -22.26 -18.07
C ARG A 150 13.59 -20.79 -17.87
N LYS A 151 14.84 -20.43 -18.19
CA LYS A 151 15.28 -19.06 -18.41
C LYS A 151 14.43 -18.45 -19.52
N LEU A 152 13.82 -17.30 -19.26
CA LEU A 152 13.11 -16.54 -20.28
C LEU A 152 14.11 -15.57 -20.92
N ASP A 153 14.85 -16.09 -21.90
CA ASP A 153 15.46 -15.25 -22.93
C ASP A 153 14.40 -15.07 -24.02
N GLY A 154 13.94 -13.83 -24.22
CA GLY A 154 12.96 -13.51 -25.27
C GLY A 154 12.11 -12.31 -24.92
N PHE A 155 12.64 -11.10 -25.16
CA PHE A 155 11.80 -9.93 -25.40
C PHE A 155 10.88 -10.24 -26.58
N ILE A 156 9.58 -10.39 -26.33
CA ILE A 156 8.59 -10.22 -27.38
C ILE A 156 8.57 -8.72 -27.68
N LYS A 157 9.22 -8.36 -28.77
CA LYS A 157 9.07 -7.04 -29.39
C LYS A 157 7.59 -6.91 -29.76
N ALA A 158 6.94 -5.87 -29.27
CA ALA A 158 5.60 -5.50 -29.71
C ALA A 158 5.59 -5.43 -31.25
N GLU A 159 4.68 -6.18 -31.89
CA GLU A 159 4.45 -6.02 -33.31
C GLU A 159 3.82 -4.64 -33.53
N GLU A 160 4.59 -3.73 -34.15
CA GLU A 160 4.03 -2.52 -34.74
C GLU A 160 3.22 -2.93 -35.97
N SER A 161 1.92 -3.14 -35.78
CA SER A 161 0.96 -3.26 -36.86
C SER A 161 -0.23 -2.31 -36.63
N GLY A 162 -0.27 -1.21 -37.38
CA GLY A 162 -1.51 -0.65 -37.96
C GLY A 162 -2.72 -0.25 -37.10
N ASP A 163 -2.65 -0.13 -35.77
CA ASP A 163 -3.82 0.09 -34.87
C ASP A 163 -4.03 1.54 -34.36
N ASP A 164 -3.88 2.56 -35.22
CA ASP A 164 -4.02 3.97 -34.78
C ASP A 164 -5.47 4.35 -34.43
N ASP A 165 -6.47 3.88 -35.19
CA ASP A 165 -7.88 4.26 -34.97
C ASP A 165 -8.51 3.59 -33.73
N GLY A 166 -8.17 2.34 -33.44
CA GLY A 166 -8.67 1.61 -32.27
C GLY A 166 -8.11 2.14 -30.94
N ASN A 167 -6.84 2.54 -30.94
CA ASN A 167 -6.20 3.16 -29.77
C ASN A 167 -6.67 4.60 -29.55
N LYS A 168 -6.97 5.34 -30.63
CA LYS A 168 -7.62 6.65 -30.56
C LYS A 168 -9.00 6.56 -29.95
N LEU A 169 -9.84 5.64 -30.44
CA LEU A 169 -11.18 5.43 -29.88
C LEU A 169 -11.13 5.00 -28.41
N GLY A 170 -10.23 4.07 -28.06
CA GLY A 170 -10.02 3.67 -26.66
C GLY A 170 -9.60 4.84 -25.77
N SER A 171 -8.70 5.71 -26.24
CA SER A 171 -8.26 6.90 -25.52
C SER A 171 -9.38 7.94 -25.37
N GLU A 172 -10.24 8.09 -26.37
CA GLU A 172 -11.41 8.97 -26.29
C GLU A 172 -12.45 8.45 -25.29
N VAL A 173 -12.73 7.13 -25.30
CA VAL A 173 -13.62 6.49 -24.32
C VAL A 173 -13.07 6.67 -22.90
N LEU A 174 -11.77 6.48 -22.69
CA LEU A 174 -11.13 6.76 -21.40
C LEU A 174 -11.38 8.21 -20.98
N ARG A 175 -11.09 9.18 -21.87
CA ARG A 175 -11.26 10.60 -21.58
C ARG A 175 -12.71 10.91 -21.17
N LEU A 176 -13.69 10.40 -21.90
CA LEU A 176 -15.11 10.60 -21.57
C LEU A 176 -15.48 10.04 -20.19
N ARG A 177 -14.94 8.87 -19.81
CA ARG A 177 -15.18 8.30 -18.48
C ARG A 177 -14.50 9.08 -17.37
N LEU A 178 -13.24 9.47 -17.56
CA LEU A 178 -12.52 10.31 -16.60
C LEU A 178 -13.25 11.65 -16.40
N ASP A 179 -13.68 12.31 -17.49
CA ASP A 179 -14.44 13.56 -17.44
C ASP A 179 -15.78 13.37 -16.71
N ARG A 180 -16.49 12.26 -16.96
CA ARG A 180 -17.76 11.92 -16.30
C ARG A 180 -17.60 11.77 -14.78
N GLU A 181 -16.53 11.11 -14.35
CA GLU A 181 -16.24 10.91 -12.92
C GLU A 181 -15.46 12.07 -12.28
N GLY A 182 -15.12 13.12 -13.06
CA GLY A 182 -14.34 14.26 -12.58
C GLY A 182 -12.90 13.92 -12.17
N ALA A 183 -12.33 12.87 -12.76
CA ALA A 183 -10.96 12.45 -12.52
C ALA A 183 -9.96 13.46 -13.07
N ARG A 184 -8.82 13.58 -12.42
CA ARG A 184 -7.69 14.38 -12.89
C ARG A 184 -6.93 13.65 -13.97
N SER A 185 -6.25 14.44 -14.79
CA SER A 185 -5.26 13.96 -15.74
C SER A 185 -3.90 14.56 -15.42
N CYS A 186 -2.85 13.76 -15.49
CA CYS A 186 -1.47 14.20 -15.28
C CYS A 186 -0.53 13.56 -16.29
N SER A 187 0.51 14.29 -16.69
CA SER A 187 1.56 13.80 -17.60
C SER A 187 2.72 13.10 -16.88
N ALA A 188 2.88 13.26 -15.56
CA ALA A 188 4.00 12.68 -14.83
C ALA A 188 3.87 11.17 -14.69
N LEU A 189 2.87 10.70 -13.93
CA LEU A 189 2.51 9.29 -13.84
C LEU A 189 1.01 9.15 -13.58
N GLN A 190 0.31 8.43 -14.44
CA GLN A 190 -1.10 8.13 -14.30
C GLN A 190 -1.40 6.75 -14.86
N VAL A 191 -2.22 5.96 -14.15
CA VAL A 191 -2.75 4.70 -14.65
C VAL A 191 -4.25 4.71 -14.49
N SER A 192 -4.95 4.50 -15.59
CA SER A 192 -6.40 4.42 -15.63
C SER A 192 -6.86 3.06 -16.14
N LEU A 193 -7.85 2.48 -15.47
CA LEU A 193 -8.46 1.21 -15.79
C LEU A 193 -9.87 1.46 -16.30
N ILE A 194 -10.25 0.87 -17.43
CA ILE A 194 -11.65 0.85 -17.90
C ILE A 194 -12.06 -0.58 -18.26
N TRP A 195 -13.34 -0.89 -18.07
CA TRP A 195 -13.94 -2.16 -18.49
C TRP A 195 -15.41 -1.98 -18.83
N ASN A 196 -16.01 -2.96 -19.51
CA ASN A 196 -17.40 -2.90 -19.97
C ASN A 196 -18.26 -3.96 -19.25
N ASP A 197 -18.22 -3.94 -17.92
CA ASP A 197 -18.85 -4.96 -17.10
C ASP A 197 -19.22 -4.38 -15.71
N ILE A 198 -20.22 -4.96 -15.06
CA ILE A 198 -20.66 -4.56 -13.71
C ILE A 198 -19.76 -5.10 -12.59
N ALA A 199 -18.76 -5.92 -12.90
CA ALA A 199 -17.80 -6.44 -11.94
C ALA A 199 -17.02 -5.31 -11.26
N ASP A 200 -16.57 -5.61 -10.05
CA ASP A 200 -15.70 -4.79 -9.20
C ASP A 200 -14.25 -5.17 -9.51
N LEU A 201 -13.64 -4.43 -10.45
CA LEU A 201 -12.23 -4.57 -10.79
C LEU A 201 -11.43 -3.52 -10.02
N ASP A 202 -10.48 -3.97 -9.20
CA ASP A 202 -9.60 -3.11 -8.43
C ASP A 202 -8.29 -2.84 -9.20
N LEU A 203 -7.97 -1.58 -9.41
CA LEU A 203 -6.64 -1.09 -9.77
C LEU A 203 -5.82 -0.88 -8.48
N SER A 204 -4.64 -1.50 -8.43
CA SER A 204 -3.70 -1.30 -7.33
C SER A 204 -2.29 -1.03 -7.81
N CYS A 205 -1.54 -0.31 -7.00
CA CYS A 205 -0.15 0.03 -7.27
C CYS A 205 0.73 -0.23 -6.05
N ILE A 206 1.81 -0.98 -6.23
CA ILE A 206 2.92 -0.99 -5.26
C ILE A 206 3.87 0.15 -5.63
N THR A 207 4.09 1.07 -4.71
CA THR A 207 4.94 2.26 -4.91
C THR A 207 6.40 1.97 -4.53
N PRO A 208 7.37 2.81 -4.92
CA PRO A 208 8.80 2.57 -4.65
C PRO A 208 9.17 2.39 -3.18
N ASN A 209 8.42 3.02 -2.27
CA ASN A 209 8.59 2.87 -0.82
C ASN A 209 7.93 1.60 -0.25
N GLY A 210 7.36 0.73 -1.10
CA GLY A 210 6.71 -0.53 -0.75
C GLY A 210 5.27 -0.40 -0.25
N VAL A 211 4.71 0.82 -0.20
CA VAL A 211 3.29 1.04 0.14
C VAL A 211 2.42 0.59 -1.03
N THR A 212 1.26 0.01 -0.75
CA THR A 212 0.28 -0.33 -1.78
C THR A 212 -0.86 0.68 -1.77
N ILE A 213 -1.12 1.28 -2.93
CA ILE A 213 -2.34 2.06 -3.20
C ILE A 213 -3.40 1.09 -3.69
N TYR A 214 -4.57 1.09 -3.05
CA TYR A 214 -5.73 0.27 -3.41
C TYR A 214 -6.98 0.85 -2.74
N TYR A 215 -8.17 0.26 -2.97
CA TYR A 215 -9.45 0.65 -2.38
C TYR A 215 -9.38 1.05 -0.88
N GLY A 216 -8.71 0.23 -0.05
CA GLY A 216 -8.60 0.43 1.39
C GLY A 216 -7.46 1.38 1.83
N ASN A 217 -6.54 1.72 0.93
CA ASN A 217 -5.47 2.68 1.16
C ASN A 217 -5.26 3.54 -0.09
N LYS A 218 -6.15 4.52 -0.29
CA LYS A 218 -6.25 5.28 -1.53
C LYS A 218 -5.10 6.26 -1.74
N GLU A 219 -4.41 6.68 -0.69
CA GLU A 219 -3.34 7.67 -0.77
C GLU A 219 -2.01 7.09 -0.27
N SER A 220 -0.91 7.38 -0.97
CA SER A 220 0.44 7.08 -0.53
C SER A 220 1.18 8.37 -0.16
N GLU A 221 2.07 8.28 0.83
CA GLU A 221 2.94 9.41 1.23
C GLU A 221 3.79 9.94 0.08
N CYS A 222 4.04 9.11 -0.95
CA CYS A 222 4.75 9.51 -2.15
C CYS A 222 3.90 10.32 -3.16
N GLY A 223 2.68 10.72 -2.78
CA GLY A 223 1.81 11.58 -3.58
C GLY A 223 0.91 10.85 -4.57
N GLY A 224 0.92 9.52 -4.56
CA GLY A 224 0.01 8.71 -5.38
C GLY A 224 -1.38 8.65 -4.77
N TRP A 225 -2.40 8.73 -5.62
CA TRP A 225 -3.79 8.76 -5.18
C TRP A 225 -4.71 8.00 -6.13
N LEU A 226 -5.42 6.98 -5.60
CA LEU A 226 -6.60 6.37 -6.21
C LEU A 226 -7.81 7.29 -5.97
N GLU A 227 -8.12 8.12 -6.95
CA GLU A 227 -9.15 9.16 -6.81
C GLU A 227 -10.53 8.73 -7.31
N VAL A 228 -10.57 7.80 -8.28
CA VAL A 228 -11.80 7.20 -8.78
C VAL A 228 -11.67 5.69 -8.68
N ASP A 229 -12.70 5.08 -8.11
CA ASP A 229 -12.81 3.66 -7.79
C ASP A 229 -14.31 3.32 -7.89
N MET A 230 -14.65 2.46 -8.84
CA MET A 230 -16.03 2.25 -9.30
C MET A 230 -16.44 0.78 -9.15
N ASN A 231 -17.76 0.56 -9.02
CA ASN A 231 -18.38 -0.76 -8.87
C ASN A 231 -18.14 -1.49 -7.54
N VAL A 232 -17.56 -0.82 -6.54
CA VAL A 232 -17.48 -1.29 -5.14
C VAL A 232 -18.80 -1.88 -4.64
N ASN A 233 -19.92 -1.21 -4.93
CA ASN A 233 -21.26 -1.65 -4.56
C ASN A 233 -22.04 -2.14 -5.79
N LYS A 234 -22.47 -3.40 -5.73
CA LYS A 234 -23.28 -4.05 -6.77
C LYS A 234 -24.54 -3.27 -7.18
N SER A 235 -25.26 -2.70 -6.21
CA SER A 235 -26.55 -2.04 -6.45
C SER A 235 -26.43 -0.73 -7.24
N THR A 236 -25.24 -0.15 -7.30
CA THR A 236 -24.94 1.08 -8.03
C THR A 236 -23.86 0.86 -9.10
N ALA A 237 -23.63 -0.40 -9.48
CA ALA A 237 -22.59 -0.74 -10.45
C ALA A 237 -22.92 -0.18 -11.83
N SER A 238 -21.93 0.46 -12.45
CA SER A 238 -21.96 0.93 -13.83
C SER A 238 -21.51 -0.18 -14.78
N THR A 239 -22.01 -0.15 -16.01
CA THR A 239 -21.51 -0.98 -17.12
C THR A 239 -20.35 -0.32 -17.86
N GLU A 240 -20.05 0.95 -17.57
CA GLU A 240 -18.94 1.71 -18.16
C GLU A 240 -17.98 2.28 -17.09
N PRO A 241 -17.50 1.48 -16.15
CA PRO A 241 -16.68 1.94 -15.04
C PRO A 241 -15.27 2.41 -15.45
N VAL A 242 -14.66 3.16 -14.55
CA VAL A 242 -13.27 3.62 -14.63
C VAL A 242 -12.66 3.65 -13.22
N GLU A 243 -11.38 3.28 -13.11
CA GLU A 243 -10.55 3.62 -11.95
C GLU A 243 -9.35 4.45 -12.38
N ASN A 244 -8.86 5.30 -11.49
CA ASN A 244 -7.72 6.18 -11.78
C ASN A 244 -6.78 6.32 -10.58
N ILE A 245 -5.52 5.91 -10.76
CA ILE A 245 -4.42 6.26 -9.86
C ILE A 245 -3.52 7.26 -10.56
N PHE A 246 -3.23 8.39 -9.91
CA PHE A 246 -2.34 9.40 -10.47
C PHE A 246 -1.34 9.94 -9.45
N TRP A 247 -0.24 10.50 -9.97
CA TRP A 247 0.73 11.31 -9.26
C TRP A 247 0.88 12.64 -10.00
N ALA A 248 0.72 13.76 -9.29
CA ALA A 248 1.05 15.07 -9.85
C ALA A 248 2.57 15.21 -10.12
N SER A 249 3.39 14.58 -9.29
CA SER A 249 4.84 14.45 -9.42
C SER A 249 5.23 13.18 -8.66
N ALA A 250 5.90 12.26 -9.37
CA ALA A 250 6.17 10.89 -8.90
C ALA A 250 7.64 10.75 -8.50
N PRO A 251 7.97 10.11 -7.36
CA PRO A 251 9.37 9.82 -7.04
C PRO A 251 9.96 8.78 -7.97
N SER A 252 11.28 8.74 -8.02
CA SER A 252 12.00 7.68 -8.72
C SER A 252 11.87 6.33 -7.99
N GLY A 253 11.88 5.25 -8.75
CA GLY A 253 11.97 3.87 -8.27
C GLY A 253 10.98 2.93 -8.96
N GLU A 254 10.80 1.74 -8.38
CA GLU A 254 9.99 0.67 -8.98
C GLU A 254 8.50 0.80 -8.67
N TYR A 255 7.69 0.65 -9.70
CA TYR A 255 6.23 0.65 -9.66
C TYR A 255 5.67 -0.66 -10.21
N VAL A 256 4.67 -1.21 -9.53
CA VAL A 256 3.95 -2.41 -10.00
C VAL A 256 2.46 -2.15 -9.98
N PHE A 257 1.83 -2.06 -11.15
CA PHE A 257 0.39 -1.90 -11.31
C PHE A 257 -0.29 -3.23 -11.61
N ARG A 258 -1.41 -3.46 -10.94
CA ARG A 258 -2.15 -4.72 -11.00
C ARG A 258 -3.65 -4.46 -11.12
N VAL A 259 -4.33 -5.36 -11.80
CA VAL A 259 -5.78 -5.44 -11.82
C VAL A 259 -6.22 -6.71 -11.12
N THR A 260 -7.18 -6.57 -10.21
CA THR A 260 -7.81 -7.70 -9.51
C THR A 260 -9.30 -7.71 -9.77
N ASN A 261 -9.88 -8.84 -10.13
CA ASN A 261 -11.33 -8.97 -10.12
C ASN A 261 -11.79 -9.30 -8.71
N PHE A 262 -12.04 -8.26 -7.91
CA PHE A 262 -12.35 -8.42 -6.49
C PHE A 262 -13.70 -9.08 -6.29
N ASN A 263 -14.73 -8.57 -6.97
CA ASN A 263 -16.06 -9.16 -6.93
C ASN A 263 -16.69 -9.21 -8.33
N CYS A 264 -16.98 -10.41 -8.80
CA CYS A 264 -17.56 -10.59 -10.13
C CYS A 264 -19.09 -10.51 -10.02
N HIS A 265 -19.59 -9.31 -9.73
CA HIS A 265 -21.01 -9.03 -9.48
C HIS A 265 -21.92 -9.66 -10.54
N THR A 266 -23.00 -10.33 -10.15
CA THR A 266 -23.94 -10.94 -11.10
C THR A 266 -25.30 -10.28 -11.08
N ASN A 267 -25.99 -10.16 -12.21
CA ASN A 267 -27.39 -9.72 -12.26
C ASN A 267 -28.26 -10.87 -12.81
N PRO A 268 -29.11 -11.51 -11.97
CA PRO A 268 -30.00 -12.58 -12.41
C PRO A 268 -30.99 -12.18 -13.51
N GLU A 269 -31.31 -10.90 -13.63
CA GLU A 269 -32.21 -10.37 -14.67
C GLU A 269 -31.48 -10.03 -15.97
N SER A 270 -30.14 -10.05 -15.97
CA SER A 270 -29.32 -9.81 -17.15
C SER A 270 -29.16 -11.09 -17.97
N THR A 271 -28.94 -10.97 -19.28
CA THR A 271 -28.53 -12.09 -20.14
C THR A 271 -27.02 -12.26 -20.26
N VAL A 272 -26.24 -11.25 -19.82
CA VAL A 272 -24.78 -11.18 -20.00
C VAL A 272 -24.00 -11.23 -18.69
N PHE A 273 -24.57 -10.74 -17.59
CA PHE A 273 -23.90 -10.68 -16.28
C PHE A 273 -24.37 -11.76 -15.30
N ILE A 274 -24.61 -12.99 -15.78
CA ILE A 274 -25.18 -14.07 -14.94
C ILE A 274 -24.07 -14.89 -14.26
N ASP A 275 -22.97 -15.14 -14.98
CA ASP A 275 -21.90 -16.03 -14.52
C ASP A 275 -21.00 -15.33 -13.47
N PRO A 276 -20.93 -15.85 -12.23
CA PRO A 276 -20.07 -15.30 -11.17
C PRO A 276 -18.58 -15.58 -11.39
N ASN A 277 -18.20 -16.40 -12.38
CA ASN A 277 -16.81 -16.71 -12.72
C ASN A 277 -16.42 -16.22 -14.12
N ARG A 278 -17.22 -15.33 -14.73
CA ARG A 278 -16.94 -14.80 -16.06
C ARG A 278 -15.58 -14.11 -16.09
N SER A 279 -14.87 -14.28 -17.21
CA SER A 279 -13.65 -13.54 -17.49
C SER A 279 -14.04 -12.14 -17.94
N VAL A 280 -13.61 -11.13 -17.17
CA VAL A 280 -13.96 -9.73 -17.44
C VAL A 280 -12.82 -9.10 -18.24
N PRO A 281 -13.03 -8.72 -19.51
CA PRO A 281 -12.04 -7.99 -20.28
C PRO A 281 -11.92 -6.54 -19.78
N TYR A 282 -10.70 -6.04 -19.76
CA TYR A 282 -10.40 -4.68 -19.34
C TYR A 282 -9.25 -4.11 -20.16
N ARG A 283 -9.12 -2.78 -20.12
CA ARG A 283 -8.03 -2.04 -20.72
C ARG A 283 -7.41 -1.10 -19.70
N LEU A 284 -6.09 -1.13 -19.61
CA LEU A 284 -5.28 -0.25 -18.78
C LEU A 284 -4.54 0.76 -19.66
N PHE A 285 -4.49 2.00 -19.20
CA PHE A 285 -3.76 3.07 -19.87
C PHE A 285 -2.73 3.61 -18.89
N LEU A 286 -1.46 3.48 -19.23
CA LEU A 286 -0.34 4.09 -18.52
C LEU A 286 0.05 5.37 -19.25
N THR A 287 0.10 6.49 -18.52
CA THR A 287 0.80 7.70 -18.95
C THR A 287 2.03 7.88 -18.06
N ARG A 288 3.23 7.93 -18.63
CA ARG A 288 4.48 8.21 -17.92
C ARG A 288 5.31 9.23 -18.71
N ASN A 289 5.71 10.32 -18.07
CA ASN A 289 6.49 11.39 -18.70
C ASN A 289 5.91 11.87 -20.05
N GLY A 290 4.57 11.88 -20.17
CA GLY A 290 3.85 12.25 -21.40
C GLY A 290 3.71 11.13 -22.44
N GLU A 291 4.45 10.03 -22.31
CA GLU A 291 4.30 8.84 -23.15
C GLU A 291 3.12 8.00 -22.67
N LYS A 292 2.43 7.35 -23.62
CA LYS A 292 1.25 6.53 -23.35
C LYS A 292 1.48 5.10 -23.78
N GLU A 293 1.12 4.17 -22.91
CA GLU A 293 1.13 2.73 -23.15
C GLU A 293 -0.23 2.14 -22.78
N ILE A 294 -0.66 1.13 -23.53
CA ILE A 294 -1.96 0.47 -23.33
C ILE A 294 -1.70 -1.01 -23.05
N PHE A 295 -2.45 -1.56 -22.09
CA PHE A 295 -2.46 -2.97 -21.78
C PHE A 295 -3.89 -3.50 -21.87
N ASP A 296 -4.13 -4.45 -22.76
CA ASP A 296 -5.39 -5.17 -22.85
C ASP A 296 -5.27 -6.51 -22.12
N GLY A 297 -6.26 -6.84 -21.29
CA GLY A 297 -6.25 -8.06 -20.49
C GLY A 297 -7.65 -8.54 -20.13
N SER A 298 -7.71 -9.67 -19.43
CA SER A 298 -8.94 -10.15 -18.82
C SER A 298 -8.65 -10.91 -17.53
N VAL A 299 -9.55 -10.79 -16.55
CA VAL A 299 -9.40 -11.44 -15.24
C VAL A 299 -10.71 -12.12 -14.81
N LYS A 300 -10.61 -13.36 -14.32
CA LYS A 300 -11.72 -14.08 -13.68
C LYS A 300 -11.85 -13.70 -12.22
N HIS A 301 -12.96 -14.09 -11.59
CA HIS A 301 -13.20 -13.83 -10.18
C HIS A 301 -11.98 -14.20 -9.30
N LYS A 302 -11.51 -13.23 -8.50
CA LYS A 302 -10.35 -13.31 -7.60
C LYS A 302 -8.99 -13.48 -8.27
N GLU A 303 -8.94 -13.45 -9.59
CA GLU A 303 -7.68 -13.42 -10.34
C GLU A 303 -7.02 -12.04 -10.21
N VAL A 304 -5.70 -12.06 -10.10
CA VAL A 304 -4.84 -10.88 -10.06
C VAL A 304 -3.92 -10.95 -11.26
N GLN A 305 -3.83 -9.88 -12.04
CA GLN A 305 -2.92 -9.76 -13.15
C GLN A 305 -1.98 -8.56 -12.93
N VAL A 306 -0.68 -8.79 -13.08
CA VAL A 306 0.32 -7.70 -13.15
C VAL A 306 0.30 -7.17 -14.57
N CYS A 307 0.01 -5.88 -14.74
CA CYS A 307 -0.17 -5.25 -16.05
C CYS A 307 1.06 -4.43 -16.44
N PHE A 308 1.62 -3.67 -15.49
CA PHE A 308 2.84 -2.90 -15.69
C PHE A 308 3.79 -3.07 -14.50
N GLU A 309 5.06 -3.27 -14.80
CA GLU A 309 6.16 -3.29 -13.85
C GLU A 309 7.35 -2.57 -14.48
N PHE A 310 7.76 -1.45 -13.89
CA PHE A 310 8.83 -0.62 -14.43
C PHE A 310 9.52 0.21 -13.35
N GLU A 311 10.75 0.61 -13.64
CA GLU A 311 11.46 1.65 -12.89
C GLU A 311 11.19 3.02 -13.53
N LEU A 312 10.80 4.00 -12.72
CA LEU A 312 10.57 5.37 -13.15
C LEU A 312 11.70 6.27 -12.67
N GLU A 313 12.25 7.11 -13.55
CA GLU A 313 13.06 8.26 -13.17
C GLU A 313 12.16 9.48 -12.96
N GLY A 314 11.62 9.60 -11.75
CA GLY A 314 10.71 10.67 -11.37
C GLY A 314 11.40 11.99 -10.97
N ASP A 315 10.66 13.08 -10.97
CA ASP A 315 11.10 14.45 -10.60
C ASP A 315 11.02 14.74 -9.09
N GLY A 316 10.55 13.76 -8.32
CA GLY A 316 10.40 13.80 -6.88
C GLY A 316 8.95 13.54 -6.47
N ALA A 317 8.69 13.30 -5.19
CA ALA A 317 7.31 13.15 -4.75
C ALA A 317 6.72 14.53 -4.48
N LEU A 318 5.55 14.84 -5.04
CA LEU A 318 4.73 15.93 -4.52
C LEU A 318 4.42 15.67 -3.02
N GLY A 319 4.11 14.41 -2.71
CA GLY A 319 3.79 13.94 -1.38
C GLY A 319 2.50 14.54 -0.80
N SER A 320 2.10 14.04 0.36
CA SER A 320 0.91 14.48 1.09
C SER A 320 1.31 15.43 2.22
N PHE A 321 2.06 16.49 1.88
CA PHE A 321 2.71 17.37 2.85
C PHE A 321 2.43 18.85 2.57
N VAL A 322 2.26 19.63 3.63
CA VAL A 322 2.24 21.10 3.58
C VAL A 322 3.41 21.63 4.38
N VAL A 323 4.26 22.42 3.72
CA VAL A 323 5.33 23.17 4.36
C VAL A 323 4.77 24.50 4.84
N MET A 324 4.90 24.76 6.13
CA MET A 324 4.49 26.01 6.76
C MET A 324 5.71 26.93 6.91
N PRO A 325 5.52 28.25 6.71
CA PRO A 325 6.57 29.23 6.91
C PRO A 325 7.02 29.27 8.38
N PRO A 326 8.23 29.79 8.65
CA PRO A 326 8.74 29.89 10.01
C PRO A 326 7.99 30.98 10.80
N SER A 327 7.86 30.77 12.11
CA SER A 327 7.36 31.78 13.04
C SER A 327 8.52 32.60 13.65
N ASP A 328 8.27 33.87 13.94
CA ASP A 328 9.19 34.74 14.70
C ASP A 328 9.24 34.38 16.19
N ALA A 329 8.22 33.67 16.69
CA ALA A 329 8.14 33.18 18.05
C ALA A 329 8.37 31.66 18.11
N LYS A 330 8.64 31.16 19.32
CA LYS A 330 8.59 29.72 19.57
C LYS A 330 7.15 29.27 19.35
N THR A 331 6.98 28.13 18.68
CA THR A 331 5.65 27.62 18.35
C THR A 331 5.57 26.10 18.50
N THR A 332 4.37 25.54 18.48
CA THR A 332 4.11 24.11 18.36
C THR A 332 3.58 23.76 16.96
N PHE A 333 3.49 22.47 16.63
CA PHE A 333 2.87 22.07 15.37
C PHE A 333 1.40 22.47 15.27
N GLN A 334 0.66 22.40 16.37
CA GLN A 334 -0.75 22.74 16.40
C GLN A 334 -0.97 24.23 16.12
N GLU A 335 -0.22 25.10 16.80
CA GLU A 335 -0.25 26.56 16.57
C GLU A 335 0.16 26.92 15.14
N ALA A 336 1.23 26.29 14.62
CA ALA A 336 1.66 26.51 13.24
C ALA A 336 0.58 26.09 12.23
N CYS A 337 -0.09 24.96 12.47
CA CYS A 337 -1.19 24.50 11.63
C CYS A 337 -2.38 25.47 11.67
N GLU A 338 -2.78 25.92 12.86
CA GLU A 338 -3.87 26.88 13.05
C GLU A 338 -3.59 28.21 12.33
N ALA A 339 -2.38 28.75 12.48
CA ALA A 339 -1.98 30.01 11.86
C ALA A 339 -1.96 29.96 10.32
N ASN A 340 -1.79 28.78 9.73
CA ASN A 340 -1.67 28.59 8.28
C ASN A 340 -2.90 27.88 7.66
N GLY A 341 -3.95 27.62 8.44
CA GLY A 341 -5.15 26.93 7.98
C GLY A 341 -4.90 25.49 7.51
N VAL A 342 -3.95 24.80 8.13
CA VAL A 342 -3.57 23.40 7.83
C VAL A 342 -4.19 22.47 8.86
N THR A 343 -4.62 21.29 8.45
CA THR A 343 -5.19 20.28 9.34
C THR A 343 -4.12 19.71 10.26
N TYR A 344 -4.32 19.85 11.57
CA TYR A 344 -3.44 19.25 12.57
C TYR A 344 -3.85 17.81 12.89
N THR A 345 -2.94 16.86 12.65
CA THR A 345 -3.02 15.47 13.11
C THR A 345 -1.81 15.12 13.97
N GLN A 346 -2.05 14.63 15.19
CA GLN A 346 -0.99 14.28 16.12
C GLN A 346 -0.02 13.23 15.53
N GLY A 347 1.29 13.44 15.69
CA GLY A 347 2.34 12.50 15.24
C GLY A 347 2.80 12.66 13.79
N ASN A 348 2.16 13.57 13.04
CA ASN A 348 2.43 13.80 11.61
C ASN A 348 3.31 15.04 11.33
N GLY A 349 3.90 15.62 12.38
CA GLY A 349 4.70 16.85 12.30
C GLY A 349 6.19 16.60 12.08
N PHE A 350 6.77 17.40 11.19
CA PHE A 350 8.20 17.43 10.86
C PHE A 350 8.73 18.84 10.98
N TYR A 351 9.98 18.99 11.39
CA TYR A 351 10.65 20.29 11.47
C TYR A 351 11.91 20.26 10.61
N ALA A 352 12.19 21.39 9.98
CA ALA A 352 13.43 21.55 9.26
C ALA A 352 14.61 21.54 10.24
N LEU A 353 15.74 20.99 9.83
CA LEU A 353 16.97 21.15 10.60
C LEU A 353 17.31 22.64 10.69
N ALA A 354 17.38 23.19 11.91
CA ALA A 354 17.84 24.56 12.16
C ALA A 354 19.30 24.61 12.64
N ARG A 355 19.82 23.46 13.08
CA ARG A 355 21.17 23.25 13.62
C ARG A 355 21.59 21.80 13.41
N LYS A 356 22.82 21.45 13.77
CA LYS A 356 23.25 20.05 13.77
C LYS A 356 22.44 19.25 14.78
N GLU A 357 21.82 18.17 14.32
CA GLU A 357 21.02 17.26 15.14
C GLU A 357 21.44 15.81 14.95
N ASN A 358 21.22 15.04 16.00
CA ASN A 358 21.35 13.59 15.99
C ASN A 358 20.06 12.96 15.47
N ILE A 359 20.13 12.38 14.27
CA ILE A 359 18.99 11.78 13.57
C ILE A 359 19.16 10.26 13.64
N SER A 360 18.30 9.60 14.41
CA SER A 360 18.30 8.13 14.47
C SER A 360 17.73 7.54 13.18
N GLN A 361 18.12 6.31 12.88
CA GLN A 361 17.62 5.55 11.73
C GLN A 361 16.09 5.33 11.74
N ASN A 362 15.44 5.46 12.90
CA ASN A 362 14.01 5.25 13.05
C ASN A 362 13.18 6.50 12.72
N LYS A 363 13.81 7.67 12.57
CA LYS A 363 13.10 8.90 12.21
C LYS A 363 12.89 8.95 10.70
N VAL A 364 11.68 9.32 10.29
CA VAL A 364 11.42 9.63 8.89
C VAL A 364 12.11 10.95 8.52
N MET A 365 12.71 10.96 7.32
CA MET A 365 13.41 12.09 6.73
C MET A 365 12.71 12.48 5.43
N LEU A 366 12.53 13.78 5.20
CA LEU A 366 11.99 14.32 3.96
C LEU A 366 12.95 15.40 3.47
N LEU A 367 13.58 15.19 2.32
CA LEU A 367 14.44 16.18 1.68
C LEU A 367 13.63 16.92 0.62
N GLN A 368 13.31 18.19 0.89
CA GLN A 368 12.64 19.09 -0.05
C GLN A 368 13.66 19.68 -1.01
N ASP A 369 13.37 19.57 -2.31
CA ASP A 369 13.90 20.43 -3.37
C ASP A 369 13.04 21.70 -3.38
N ILE A 370 13.60 22.85 -2.98
CA ILE A 370 12.82 24.07 -2.77
C ILE A 370 12.31 24.65 -4.08
N GLU A 371 13.10 24.54 -5.15
CA GLU A 371 12.77 25.12 -6.45
C GLU A 371 11.63 24.35 -7.14
N LYS A 372 11.70 23.02 -7.08
CA LYS A 372 10.68 22.14 -7.66
C LYS A 372 9.48 21.92 -6.73
N ASP A 373 9.63 22.28 -5.46
CA ASP A 373 8.72 21.91 -4.37
C ASP A 373 8.42 20.39 -4.36
N THR A 374 9.43 19.55 -4.58
CA THR A 374 9.29 18.09 -4.53
C THR A 374 10.10 17.49 -3.38
N PHE A 375 9.76 16.27 -2.99
CA PHE A 375 10.36 15.60 -1.84
C PHE A 375 11.02 14.29 -2.24
N THR A 376 12.20 14.05 -1.66
CA THR A 376 12.76 12.71 -1.51
C THR A 376 12.35 12.18 -0.14
N ILE A 377 11.59 11.10 -0.11
CA ILE A 377 10.90 10.59 1.09
C ILE A 377 11.62 9.35 1.62
N GLY A 378 11.89 9.33 2.92
CA GLY A 378 12.46 8.18 3.61
C GLY A 378 13.96 8.29 3.83
N ALA A 379 14.42 7.77 4.96
CA ALA A 379 15.81 7.91 5.39
C ALA A 379 16.82 7.30 4.40
N GLU A 380 16.51 6.14 3.82
CA GLU A 380 17.38 5.47 2.85
C GLU A 380 17.51 6.27 1.56
N ALA A 381 16.40 6.69 0.96
CA ALA A 381 16.38 7.50 -0.26
C ALA A 381 17.09 8.85 -0.07
N VAL A 382 16.83 9.54 1.05
CA VAL A 382 17.50 10.80 1.38
C VAL A 382 19.00 10.60 1.56
N ARG A 383 19.42 9.55 2.28
CA ARG A 383 20.85 9.27 2.49
C ARG A 383 21.54 8.89 1.19
N LYS A 384 20.92 8.08 0.33
CA LYS A 384 21.43 7.75 -1.00
C LYS A 384 21.62 9.01 -1.85
N LYS A 385 20.62 9.89 -1.88
CA LYS A 385 20.66 11.16 -2.65
C LYS A 385 21.72 12.14 -2.16
N LEU A 386 22.00 12.16 -0.85
CA LEU A 386 22.97 13.07 -0.23
C LEU A 386 24.37 12.43 -0.05
N ASP A 387 24.57 11.21 -0.55
CA ASP A 387 25.78 10.41 -0.34
C ASP A 387 26.18 10.30 1.16
N TRP A 388 25.20 9.96 1.99
CA TRP A 388 25.36 9.75 3.43
C TRP A 388 25.34 8.26 3.80
N PRO A 389 25.96 7.85 4.91
CA PRO A 389 26.04 6.44 5.31
C PRO A 389 24.65 5.77 5.46
N LEU A 390 24.38 4.74 4.66
CA LEU A 390 23.09 4.02 4.65
C LEU A 390 22.88 3.19 5.93
N ALA A 391 23.90 2.41 6.34
CA ALA A 391 23.80 1.48 7.47
C ALA A 391 23.94 2.13 8.87
N ALA A 392 24.18 3.45 8.94
CA ALA A 392 24.42 4.12 10.21
C ALA A 392 23.14 4.21 11.06
N LYS A 393 23.19 3.68 12.28
CA LYS A 393 22.09 3.76 13.26
C LYS A 393 21.69 5.19 13.62
N GLN A 394 22.65 6.11 13.49
CA GLN A 394 22.45 7.53 13.73
C GLN A 394 23.40 8.33 12.85
N ILE A 395 22.94 9.47 12.36
CA ILE A 395 23.74 10.47 11.66
C ILE A 395 23.66 11.81 12.40
N ARG A 396 24.72 12.62 12.30
CA ARG A 396 24.73 13.97 12.86
C ARG A 396 24.88 14.99 11.74
N LYS A 397 23.79 15.66 11.37
CA LYS A 397 23.70 16.54 10.20
C LYS A 397 22.94 17.82 10.54
N GLY A 398 23.22 18.90 9.82
CA GLY A 398 22.53 20.19 9.93
C GLY A 398 22.43 20.89 8.58
N PRO A 399 21.95 22.16 8.55
CA PRO A 399 21.74 22.90 7.31
C PRO A 399 22.97 22.95 6.38
N LYS A 400 24.15 23.20 6.96
CA LYS A 400 25.43 23.30 6.24
C LYS A 400 25.87 22.01 5.54
N ASP A 401 25.27 20.87 5.90
CA ASP A 401 25.58 19.57 5.28
C ASP A 401 24.67 19.28 4.06
N LEU A 402 23.75 20.19 3.71
CA LEU A 402 22.81 20.05 2.60
C LEU A 402 23.26 20.91 1.40
N PRO A 403 23.04 20.45 0.15
CA PRO A 403 23.26 21.29 -1.02
C PRO A 403 22.36 22.54 -0.98
N ARG A 404 22.80 23.61 -1.66
CA ARG A 404 21.99 24.82 -1.82
C ARG A 404 20.69 24.48 -2.55
N GLY A 405 19.58 25.13 -2.19
CA GLY A 405 18.26 24.82 -2.75
C GLY A 405 17.56 23.62 -2.09
N PHE A 406 18.19 22.94 -1.12
CA PHE A 406 17.56 21.84 -0.38
C PHE A 406 17.27 22.17 1.08
N ARG A 407 16.22 21.52 1.61
CA ARG A 407 15.82 21.59 3.01
C ARG A 407 15.49 20.19 3.53
N LEU A 408 16.07 19.81 4.65
CA LEU A 408 15.81 18.52 5.29
C LEU A 408 14.86 18.68 6.46
N PHE A 409 13.72 18.01 6.38
CA PHE A 409 12.76 17.84 7.46
C PHE A 409 12.97 16.49 8.14
N VAL A 410 12.82 16.49 9.47
CA VAL A 410 12.92 15.30 10.30
C VAL A 410 11.65 15.17 11.14
N GLN A 411 11.12 13.95 11.22
CA GLN A 411 9.93 13.67 12.01
C GLN A 411 10.16 13.99 13.49
N SER A 412 9.16 14.63 14.10
CA SER A 412 9.12 14.78 15.56
C SER A 412 8.45 13.57 16.20
N THR A 413 9.10 12.99 17.21
CA THR A 413 8.50 11.96 18.07
C THR A 413 7.68 12.55 19.22
N SER A 414 7.67 13.88 19.37
CA SER A 414 6.87 14.61 20.35
C SER A 414 5.91 15.55 19.64
N HIS A 415 4.62 15.42 19.94
CA HIS A 415 3.59 16.31 19.40
C HIS A 415 3.64 17.70 20.05
N ASN A 416 4.10 17.79 21.31
CA ASN A 416 4.30 19.05 22.04
C ASN A 416 5.72 19.60 21.84
N ARG A 417 6.38 19.27 20.73
CA ARG A 417 7.73 19.79 20.48
C ARG A 417 7.65 21.29 20.32
N LEU A 418 8.44 22.01 21.12
CA LEU A 418 8.62 23.43 20.99
C LEU A 418 9.62 23.70 19.87
N ILE A 419 9.13 24.31 18.81
CA ILE A 419 9.85 24.57 17.57
C ILE A 419 10.50 25.96 17.69
N PRO A 420 11.82 26.08 17.50
CA PRO A 420 12.50 27.38 17.61
C PRO A 420 12.02 28.39 16.57
N PRO A 421 12.09 29.70 16.87
CA PRO A 421 11.88 30.74 15.87
C PRO A 421 12.73 30.53 14.62
N GLY A 422 12.22 30.95 13.46
CA GLY A 422 12.94 30.82 12.18
C GLY A 422 12.98 29.40 11.62
N THR A 423 12.31 28.42 12.25
CA THR A 423 12.31 27.02 11.81
C THR A 423 11.06 26.71 11.01
N HIS A 424 11.24 26.24 9.78
CA HIS A 424 10.13 25.75 8.97
C HIS A 424 9.56 24.45 9.55
N THR A 425 8.26 24.29 9.42
CA THR A 425 7.55 23.08 9.84
C THR A 425 6.86 22.48 8.63
N LEU A 426 6.62 21.17 8.69
CA LEU A 426 5.95 20.43 7.64
C LEU A 426 4.96 19.50 8.31
N MET A 427 3.74 19.45 7.79
CA MET A 427 2.70 18.56 8.27
C MET A 427 2.32 17.55 7.19
N LYS A 428 2.22 16.28 7.57
CA LYS A 428 1.58 15.27 6.73
C LYS A 428 0.06 15.43 6.82
N VAL A 429 -0.57 15.65 5.66
CA VAL A 429 -2.01 15.88 5.45
C VAL A 429 -2.52 14.95 4.34
N SER A 430 -3.77 15.10 3.92
CA SER A 430 -4.28 14.41 2.71
C SER A 430 -3.68 15.00 1.43
N VAL A 431 -3.61 14.21 0.36
CA VAL A 431 -3.16 14.67 -0.97
C VAL A 431 -4.03 15.84 -1.46
N LYS A 432 -5.36 15.77 -1.24
CA LYS A 432 -6.29 16.84 -1.61
C LYS A 432 -5.96 18.17 -0.93
N GLU A 433 -5.64 18.14 0.36
CA GLU A 433 -5.24 19.34 1.11
C GLU A 433 -3.88 19.86 0.65
N ALA A 434 -2.88 18.97 0.48
CA ALA A 434 -1.56 19.35 -0.03
C ALA A 434 -1.66 20.09 -1.38
N LEU A 435 -2.46 19.57 -2.31
CA LEU A 435 -2.71 20.20 -3.61
C LEU A 435 -3.36 21.59 -3.48
N LYS A 436 -4.30 21.77 -2.55
CA LYS A 436 -4.95 23.07 -2.28
C LYS A 436 -3.95 24.12 -1.80
N HIS A 437 -3.03 23.76 -0.92
CA HIS A 437 -2.05 24.70 -0.37
C HIS A 437 -0.90 25.02 -1.34
N ARG A 438 -0.52 24.08 -2.21
CA ARG A 438 0.55 24.31 -3.20
C ARG A 438 0.21 25.38 -4.24
N ALA A 439 -1.02 25.40 -4.74
CA ALA A 439 -1.47 26.41 -5.70
C ALA A 439 -1.34 27.84 -5.15
N ALA A 440 -1.41 28.03 -3.83
CA ALA A 440 -1.27 29.32 -3.16
C ALA A 440 0.20 29.69 -2.82
N HIS A 441 1.10 28.72 -2.66
CA HIS A 441 2.46 28.91 -2.13
C HIS A 441 3.58 29.01 -3.18
N ASN A 442 3.30 28.78 -4.47
CA ASN A 442 4.32 28.72 -5.53
C ASN A 442 5.13 30.01 -5.72
N THR A 443 4.66 31.18 -5.25
CA THR A 443 5.39 32.46 -5.35
C THR A 443 6.36 32.72 -4.19
N GLN A 444 6.23 32.01 -3.06
CA GLN A 444 7.02 32.27 -1.86
C GLN A 444 8.33 31.46 -1.85
N PHE A 445 8.32 30.21 -2.32
CA PHE A 445 9.51 29.34 -2.38
C PHE A 445 10.58 29.84 -3.35
N ALA A 446 10.20 30.51 -4.44
CA ALA A 446 11.14 31.07 -5.42
C ALA A 446 12.12 32.11 -4.82
N ARG A 447 11.82 32.68 -3.63
CA ARG A 447 12.70 33.61 -2.93
C ARG A 447 13.55 32.95 -1.83
N GLU A 448 13.23 31.73 -1.43
CA GLU A 448 13.91 31.00 -0.36
C GLU A 448 15.03 30.13 -0.93
N THR A 449 16.30 30.38 -0.56
CA THR A 449 17.44 29.64 -1.15
C THR A 449 18.05 28.59 -0.23
N HIS A 450 17.69 28.58 1.05
CA HIS A 450 18.21 27.63 2.03
C HIS A 450 17.47 27.70 3.38
N THR A 451 17.66 26.71 4.24
CA THR A 451 17.36 26.85 5.67
C THR A 451 18.35 27.85 6.27
N MET A 452 17.89 29.08 6.58
CA MET A 452 18.69 30.02 7.36
C MET A 452 18.76 29.56 8.82
N GLY A 453 19.59 28.54 9.09
CA GLY A 453 20.14 28.40 10.44
C GLY A 453 20.94 29.67 10.72
N LYS A 454 20.76 30.31 11.89
CA LYS A 454 21.48 31.52 12.30
C LYS A 454 22.90 31.47 11.74
N GLN A 455 23.21 32.37 10.80
CA GLN A 455 24.59 32.67 10.48
C GLN A 455 25.13 33.30 11.75
N ASP A 456 25.88 32.52 12.54
CA ASP A 456 26.79 33.13 13.50
C ASP A 456 27.73 34.00 12.66
N THR A 457 27.62 35.31 12.92
CA THR A 457 28.41 36.42 12.37
C THR A 457 29.89 36.20 12.55
#